data_AF-A0A923HH02-F1
#
_entry.id   AF-A0A923HH02-F1
#
_cell.length_a   1.000
_cell.length_b   1.000
_cell.length_c   1.000
_cell.angle_alpha   90.00
_cell.angle_beta   90.00
_cell.angle_gamma   90.00
#
_symmetry.space_group_name_H-M   'P 1'
#
loop_
_entity.id
_entity.type
_entity.pdbx_description
1 polymer ?
#
loop_
_entity_poly.entity_id
_entity_poly.type
_entity_poly.pdbx_seq_one_letter_code
_entity_poly.pdbx_strand_id
1 'polypeptide(L)'
;MNCYVYFKAKIEHEAAIIIEERKLNEILRQRFNYMPRLERRPDTTNGLHTWMEVYEDISDTFEQDLKLALMQTDLPNLQYSERHVEFFLNVDVCA
;
A
#
# COMPACT_ATOMS: atom_id res chain seq x y z
N MET A 1 2.17 -15.24 -3.38
CA MET A 1 3.28 -14.34 -2.99
C MET A 1 2.67 -13.19 -2.21
N ASN A 2 3.37 -12.63 -1.24
CA ASN A 2 2.90 -11.46 -0.49
C ASN A 2 3.74 -10.24 -0.86
N CYS A 3 3.15 -9.06 -0.79
CA CYS A 3 3.81 -7.79 -1.07
C CYS A 3 3.54 -6.79 0.05
N TYR A 4 4.60 -6.11 0.46
CA TYR A 4 4.56 -5.06 1.48
C TYR A 4 5.04 -3.77 0.83
N VAL A 5 4.20 -2.74 0.89
CA VAL A 5 4.51 -1.43 0.31
C VAL A 5 4.59 -0.41 1.41
N TYR A 6 5.74 0.24 1.55
CA TYR A 6 6.00 1.26 2.55
C TYR A 6 6.06 2.63 1.91
N PHE A 7 5.46 3.61 2.57
CA PHE A 7 5.63 5.01 2.20
C PHE A 7 5.58 5.92 3.41
N LYS A 8 6.15 7.11 3.29
CA LYS A 8 6.06 8.16 4.29
C LYS A 8 5.10 9.23 3.82
N ALA A 9 4.35 9.82 4.75
CA ALA A 9 3.52 10.99 4.49
C ALA A 9 3.55 11.93 5.70
N LYS A 10 3.30 13.22 5.47
CA LYS A 10 3.20 14.19 6.57
C LYS A 10 2.03 13.82 7.48
N ILE A 11 2.19 14.06 8.78
CA ILE A 11 1.12 13.83 9.77
C ILE A 11 -0.16 14.62 9.43
N GLU A 12 0.00 15.81 8.84
CA GLU A 12 -1.11 16.67 8.41
C GLU A 12 -1.98 16.03 7.31
N HIS A 13 -1.42 15.09 6.54
CA HIS A 13 -2.13 14.38 5.48
C HIS A 13 -2.85 13.11 5.98
N GLU A 14 -2.79 12.75 7.27
CA GLU A 14 -3.31 11.45 7.77
C GLU A 14 -4.75 11.18 7.32
N ALA A 15 -5.66 12.14 7.49
CA ALA A 15 -7.05 11.98 7.08
C ALA A 15 -7.20 11.82 5.55
N ALA A 16 -6.43 12.58 4.77
CA ALA A 16 -6.45 12.50 3.31
C ALA A 16 -5.89 11.16 2.80
N ILE A 17 -4.81 10.66 3.41
CA ILE A 17 -4.26 9.32 3.13
C ILE A 17 -5.33 8.26 3.36
N ILE A 18 -6.01 8.27 4.51
CA ILE A 18 -7.05 7.27 4.82
C ILE A 18 -8.20 7.30 3.80
N ILE A 19 -8.58 8.48 3.32
CA ILE A 19 -9.63 8.62 2.30
C ILE A 19 -9.17 8.04 0.95
N GLU A 20 -7.98 8.44 0.47
CA GLU A 20 -7.48 8.00 -0.83
C GLU A 20 -7.08 6.51 -0.81
N GLU A 21 -6.64 5.97 0.32
CA GLU A 21 -6.42 4.54 0.54
C GLU A 21 -7.71 3.75 0.49
N ARG A 22 -8.80 4.23 1.10
CA ARG A 22 -10.10 3.57 0.98
C ARG A 22 -10.57 3.51 -0.47
N LYS A 23 -10.37 4.60 -1.22
CA LYS A 23 -10.67 4.66 -2.65
C LYS A 23 -9.80 3.69 -3.45
N LEU A 24 -8.50 3.65 -3.18
CA LEU A 24 -7.57 2.70 -3.80
C LEU A 24 -8.04 1.25 -3.55
N ASN A 25 -8.37 0.92 -2.30
CA ASN A 25 -8.79 -0.42 -1.89
C ASN A 25 -10.12 -0.83 -2.53
N GLU A 26 -11.04 0.11 -2.72
CA GLU A 26 -12.29 -0.14 -3.45
C GLU A 26 -12.01 -0.48 -4.92
N ILE A 27 -11.16 0.29 -5.60
CA ILE A 27 -10.77 0.04 -7.00
C ILE A 27 -10.07 -1.32 -7.13
N LEU A 28 -9.10 -1.59 -6.25
CA LEU A 28 -8.34 -2.83 -6.23
C LEU A 28 -9.24 -4.04 -6.01
N ARG A 29 -10.20 -3.95 -5.08
CA ARG A 29 -11.16 -5.02 -4.83
C ARG A 29 -12.09 -5.24 -6.02
N GLN A 30 -12.67 -4.18 -6.57
CA GLN A 30 -13.69 -4.29 -7.62
C GLN A 30 -13.12 -4.76 -8.96
N ARG A 31 -11.89 -4.36 -9.30
CA ARG A 31 -11.31 -4.60 -10.63
C ARG A 31 -10.28 -5.73 -10.67
N PHE A 32 -9.56 -5.93 -9.57
CA PHE A 32 -8.40 -6.81 -9.54
C PHE A 32 -8.47 -7.86 -8.41
N ASN A 33 -9.54 -7.84 -7.61
CA ASN A 33 -9.78 -8.77 -6.52
C ASN A 33 -8.71 -8.78 -5.40
N TYR A 34 -7.95 -7.68 -5.24
CA TYR A 34 -7.03 -7.52 -4.11
C TYR A 34 -7.76 -6.91 -2.90
N MET A 35 -7.42 -7.37 -1.70
CA MET A 35 -7.99 -6.89 -0.43
C MET A 35 -6.88 -6.45 0.54
N PRO A 36 -6.12 -5.40 0.21
CA PRO A 36 -5.01 -4.98 1.06
C PRO A 36 -5.46 -4.46 2.43
N ARG A 37 -4.56 -4.58 3.41
CA ARG A 37 -4.68 -3.92 4.71
C ARG A 37 -3.73 -2.73 4.76
N LEU A 38 -4.18 -1.64 5.38
CA LEU A 38 -3.34 -0.48 5.65
C LEU A 38 -2.99 -0.46 7.14
N GLU A 39 -1.69 -0.42 7.41
CA GLU A 39 -1.12 -0.28 8.75
C GLU A 39 -0.25 0.98 8.82
N ARG A 40 -0.08 1.50 10.04
CA ARG A 40 0.76 2.67 10.31
C ARG A 40 1.63 2.38 11.51
N ARG A 41 2.92 2.74 11.44
CA ARG A 41 3.78 2.67 12.64
C ARG A 41 3.20 3.58 13.74
N PRO A 42 3.28 3.16 15.02
CA PRO A 42 2.76 3.97 16.12
C PRO A 42 3.52 5.29 16.23
N ASP A 43 4.85 5.23 16.08
CA ASP A 43 5.72 6.39 16.20
C ASP A 43 5.76 7.23 14.93
N THR A 44 5.93 8.54 15.13
CA THR A 44 6.27 9.48 14.06
C THR A 44 7.76 9.79 14.09
N THR A 45 8.32 10.19 12.94
CA THR A 45 9.71 10.65 12.86
C THR A 45 9.75 11.89 12.00
N ASN A 46 10.23 13.01 12.55
CA ASN A 46 10.34 14.30 11.85
C ASN A 46 9.01 14.77 11.22
N GLY A 47 7.89 14.62 11.93
CA GLY A 47 6.57 15.03 11.43
C GLY A 47 6.02 14.14 10.30
N LEU A 48 6.56 12.92 10.16
CA LEU A 48 6.11 11.94 9.17
C LEU A 48 5.52 10.70 9.86
N HIS A 49 4.46 10.17 9.27
CA HIS A 49 4.01 8.80 9.47
C HIS A 49 4.68 7.87 8.48
N THR A 50 4.96 6.63 8.92
CA THR A 50 5.31 5.52 8.03
C THR A 50 4.10 4.60 7.91
N TRP A 51 3.61 4.45 6.69
CA TRP A 51 2.48 3.60 6.33
C TRP A 51 2.99 2.31 5.68
N MET A 52 2.22 1.24 5.82
CA MET A 52 2.48 -0.06 5.23
C MET A 52 1.17 -0.61 4.65
N GLU A 53 1.15 -0.83 3.35
CA GLU A 53 0.10 -1.63 2.71
C GLU A 53 0.56 -3.09 2.68
N VAL A 54 -0.33 -4.00 3.06
CA VAL A 54 -0.09 -5.44 3.06
C VAL A 54 -1.00 -6.07 2.03
N TYR A 55 -0.39 -6.70 1.02
CA TYR A 55 -1.06 -7.42 -0.04
C TYR A 55 -0.74 -8.91 0.09
N GLU A 56 -1.79 -9.72 0.17
CA GLU A 56 -1.70 -11.18 0.27
C GLU A 56 -2.12 -11.81 -1.07
N ASP A 57 -1.53 -12.96 -1.40
CA ASP A 57 -1.87 -13.77 -2.57
C ASP A 57 -1.89 -12.99 -3.89
N ILE A 58 -0.89 -12.12 -4.09
CA ILE A 58 -0.77 -11.31 -5.30
C ILE A 58 -0.42 -12.15 -6.53
N SER A 59 -0.91 -11.73 -7.70
CA SER A 59 -0.64 -12.34 -9.00
C SER A 59 0.61 -11.71 -9.66
N ASP A 60 1.04 -12.28 -10.78
CA ASP A 60 2.14 -11.74 -11.59
C ASP A 60 1.80 -10.36 -12.23
N THR A 61 0.53 -9.99 -12.32
CA THR A 61 0.09 -8.69 -12.87
C THR A 61 0.00 -7.59 -11.82
N PHE A 62 0.26 -7.91 -10.56
CA PHE A 62 0.04 -7.04 -9.41
C PHE A 62 0.61 -5.62 -9.57
N GLU A 63 1.87 -5.48 -9.98
CA GLU A 63 2.49 -4.16 -10.12
C GLU A 63 1.77 -3.27 -11.15
N GLN A 64 1.33 -3.87 -12.26
CA GLN A 64 0.58 -3.16 -13.30
C GLN A 64 -0.81 -2.77 -12.79
N ASP A 65 -1.50 -3.70 -12.11
CA ASP A 65 -2.82 -3.47 -11.53
C ASP A 65 -2.79 -2.36 -10.48
N LEU A 66 -1.80 -2.39 -9.58
CA LEU A 66 -1.57 -1.38 -8.55
C LEU A 66 -1.29 -0.01 -9.18
N LYS A 67 -0.43 0.04 -10.21
CA LYS A 67 -0.15 1.28 -10.95
C LYS A 67 -1.42 1.88 -11.58
N LEU A 68 -2.24 1.06 -12.24
CA LEU A 68 -3.50 1.50 -12.84
C LEU A 68 -4.53 1.98 -11.80
N ALA A 69 -4.55 1.36 -10.62
CA ALA A 69 -5.40 1.78 -9.53
C ALA A 69 -4.93 3.11 -8.91
N LEU A 70 -3.63 3.27 -8.69
CA LEU A 70 -3.02 4.51 -8.16
C LEU A 70 -3.25 5.72 -9.07
N MET A 71 -3.29 5.53 -10.39
CA MET A 71 -3.61 6.61 -11.33
C MET A 71 -5.02 7.19 -11.15
N GLN A 72 -5.88 6.55 -10.36
CA GLN A 72 -7.25 6.99 -10.09
C GLN A 72 -7.41 7.60 -8.68
N THR A 73 -6.34 7.73 -7.91
CA THR A 73 -6.32 8.33 -6.58
C THR A 73 -5.35 9.51 -6.52
N ASP A 74 -5.52 10.37 -5.52
CA ASP A 74 -4.57 11.45 -5.23
C ASP A 74 -3.44 10.99 -4.30
N LEU A 75 -3.41 9.69 -3.95
CA LEU A 75 -2.49 9.12 -2.98
C LEU A 75 -1.02 9.42 -3.30
N PRO A 76 -0.52 9.30 -4.56
CA PRO A 76 0.88 9.63 -4.86
C PRO A 76 1.27 11.09 -4.55
N ASN A 77 0.34 12.03 -4.63
CA ASN A 77 0.60 13.44 -4.36
C ASN A 77 0.65 13.76 -2.85
N LEU A 78 0.08 12.89 -2.02
CA LEU A 78 0.07 13.04 -0.56
C LEU A 78 1.33 12.45 0.10
N GLN A 79 2.11 11.67 -0.65
CA GLN A 79 3.30 10.97 -0.18
C GLN A 79 4.51 11.90 -0.12
N TYR A 80 5.33 11.69 0.91
CA TYR A 80 6.60 12.38 1.11
C TYR A 80 7.79 11.60 0.52
N SER A 81 7.67 10.27 0.44
CA SER A 81 8.70 9.39 -0.14
C SER A 81 8.13 8.58 -1.30
N GLU A 82 9.02 8.07 -2.14
CA GLU A 82 8.68 6.97 -3.03
C GLU A 82 8.18 5.76 -2.24
N ARG A 83 7.37 4.93 -2.91
CA ARG A 83 6.91 3.64 -2.39
C ARG A 83 8.06 2.64 -2.44
N HIS A 84 8.44 2.12 -1.29
CA HIS A 84 9.37 1.01 -1.17
C HIS A 84 8.58 -0.31 -1.17
N VAL A 85 8.94 -1.24 -2.04
CA VAL A 85 8.18 -2.47 -2.31
C VAL A 85 9.03 -3.68 -1.96
N GLU A 86 8.47 -4.59 -1.17
CA GLU A 86 9.12 -5.84 -0.78
C GLU A 86 8.22 -7.04 -1.12
N PHE A 87 8.77 -8.03 -1.82
CA PHE A 87 8.07 -9.24 -2.23
C PHE A 87 8.55 -10.45 -1.40
N PHE A 88 7.60 -11.25 -0.94
CA PHE A 88 7.85 -12.41 -0.10
C PHE A 88 7.21 -13.65 -0.69
N LEU A 89 8.03 -14.67 -0.95
CA LEU A 89 7.59 -15.99 -1.38
C LEU A 89 7.30 -16.87 -0.16
N ASN A 90 6.21 -17.63 -0.24
CA ASN A 90 5.97 -18.69 0.73
C ASN A 90 7.05 -19.76 0.51
N VAL A 91 7.75 -20.09 1.59
CA VAL A 91 8.72 -21.19 1.60
C VAL A 91 8.09 -22.31 2.40
N ASP A 92 7.81 -23.43 1.73
CA ASP A 92 7.44 -24.67 2.43
C ASP A 92 8.68 -25.18 3.16
N VAL A 93 8.70 -24.98 4.47
CA VAL A 93 9.74 -25.57 5.32
C VAL A 93 9.35 -27.03 5.52
N CYS A 94 9.71 -27.90 4.58
CA CYS A 94 9.55 -29.33 4.77
C CYS A 94 10.31 -29.77 6.03
N ALA A 95 9.58 -30.33 6.98
CA ALA A 95 10.10 -31.01 8.17
C ALA A 95 10.12 -32.52 7.94
#